data_AF-A0A8J7Z561-F1
#
_entry.id   AF-A0A8J7Z561-F1
#
_cell.length_a   1.000
_cell.length_b   1.000
_cell.length_c   1.000
_cell.angle_alpha   90.00
_cell.angle_beta   90.00
_cell.angle_gamma   90.00
#
_symmetry.space_group_name_H-M   'P 1'
#
loop_
_entity.id
_entity.type
_entity.pdbx_description
1 polymer ?
#
loop_
_entity_poly.entity_id
_entity_poly.type
_entity_poly.pdbx_seq_one_letter_code
_entity_poly.pdbx_strand_id
1 'polypeptide(L)'
;MSLSDEIVKNLDKSHDRLVKVYETLDPENYTKSYQEIWKIRAEIEYIVISIKLLNNLNTQSIGKKWKEEFSETLKQVKAERKIRAVFLETIELFQKLENIEDIISFYKICWMLKEKLTILLNVVKPKIKIEKRDGKKNQ
;
A
#
# COMPACT_ATOMS: atom_id res chain seq x y z
N MET A 1 22.29 -2.73 16.64
CA MET A 1 21.63 -2.41 15.37
C MET A 1 20.75 -1.20 15.64
N SER A 2 20.95 -0.10 14.93
CA SER A 2 20.23 1.15 15.20
C SER A 2 18.81 1.10 14.59
N LEU A 3 17.88 1.91 15.11
CA LEU A 3 16.51 1.99 14.60
C LEU A 3 16.46 2.36 13.10
N SER A 4 17.44 3.13 12.61
CA SER A 4 17.55 3.46 11.19
C SER A 4 17.92 2.26 10.33
N ASP A 5 18.85 1.41 10.78
CA ASP A 5 19.27 0.22 10.03
C ASP A 5 18.11 -0.78 9.88
N GLU A 6 17.29 -0.89 10.93
CA GLU A 6 16.10 -1.74 10.91
C GLU A 6 15.01 -1.21 9.96
N ILE A 7 14.78 0.11 9.94
CA ILE A 7 13.85 0.75 9.01
C ILE A 7 14.26 0.50 7.55
N VAL A 8 15.54 0.74 7.21
CA VAL A 8 16.07 0.53 5.86
C VAL A 8 15.91 -0.93 5.45
N LYS A 9 16.33 -1.87 6.30
CA LYS A 9 16.21 -3.31 6.03
C LYS A 9 14.75 -3.75 5.84
N ASN A 10 13.82 -3.16 6.57
CA ASN A 10 12.40 -3.47 6.41
C ASN A 10 11.83 -2.88 5.12
N LEU A 11 12.29 -1.70 4.69
CA LEU A 11 11.93 -1.13 3.39
C LEU A 11 12.39 -1.99 2.22
N ASP A 12 13.65 -2.45 2.23
CA ASP A 12 14.19 -3.31 1.17
C ASP A 12 13.40 -4.62 1.05
N LYS A 13 13.12 -5.25 2.20
CA LYS A 13 12.28 -6.46 2.24
C LYS A 13 10.87 -6.22 1.74
N SER A 14 10.27 -5.09 2.12
CA SER A 14 8.94 -4.68 1.67
C SER A 14 8.92 -4.47 0.15
N HIS A 15 9.97 -3.85 -0.40
CA HIS A 15 10.16 -3.66 -1.84
C HIS A 15 10.27 -5.01 -2.57
N ASP A 16 11.17 -5.90 -2.14
CA ASP A 16 11.35 -7.23 -2.73
C ASP A 16 10.06 -8.06 -2.72
N ARG A 17 9.31 -7.99 -1.61
CA ARG A 17 8.01 -8.68 -1.52
C ARG A 17 7.00 -8.09 -2.49
N LEU A 18 6.95 -6.76 -2.63
CA LEU A 18 6.01 -6.11 -3.55
C LEU A 18 6.33 -6.46 -5.01
N VAL A 19 7.60 -6.49 -5.40
CA VAL A 19 8.06 -6.92 -6.73
C VAL A 19 7.61 -8.36 -7.01
N LYS A 20 7.84 -9.28 -6.07
CA LYS A 20 7.37 -10.68 -6.21
C LYS A 20 5.85 -10.77 -6.35
N VAL A 21 5.09 -9.99 -5.57
CA VAL A 21 3.63 -9.96 -5.69
C VAL A 21 3.19 -9.48 -7.07
N TYR A 22 3.87 -8.47 -7.64
CA TYR A 22 3.60 -7.99 -8.98
C TYR A 22 3.88 -9.05 -10.06
N GLU A 23 5.02 -9.74 -9.97
CA GLU A 23 5.41 -10.79 -10.91
C GLU A 23 4.45 -11.98 -10.87
N THR A 24 3.97 -12.35 -9.68
CA THR A 24 3.03 -13.46 -9.49
C THR A 24 1.57 -13.01 -9.40
N LEU A 25 1.25 -11.81 -9.87
CA LEU A 25 -0.10 -11.25 -9.75
C LEU A 25 -1.08 -12.06 -10.59
N ASP A 26 -1.99 -12.75 -9.91
CA ASP A 26 -3.06 -13.54 -10.52
C ASP A 26 -4.40 -12.77 -10.45
N PRO A 27 -4.94 -12.32 -11.61
CA PRO A 27 -6.22 -11.61 -11.65
C PRO A 27 -7.43 -12.40 -11.20
N GLU A 28 -7.32 -13.73 -11.18
CA GLU A 28 -8.40 -14.65 -10.80
C GLU A 28 -8.35 -14.99 -9.31
N ASN A 29 -7.16 -14.91 -8.67
CA ASN A 29 -6.97 -15.21 -7.26
C ASN A 29 -6.04 -14.21 -6.54
N TYR A 30 -6.61 -13.07 -6.17
CA TYR A 30 -5.90 -12.03 -5.43
C TYR A 30 -5.62 -12.34 -3.95
N THR A 31 -6.08 -13.46 -3.39
CA THR A 31 -6.03 -13.70 -1.92
C THR A 31 -4.62 -13.63 -1.36
N LYS A 32 -3.66 -14.26 -2.06
CA LYS A 32 -2.24 -14.26 -1.67
C LYS A 32 -1.64 -12.86 -1.81
N SER A 33 -1.91 -12.17 -2.91
CA SER A 33 -1.46 -10.79 -3.15
C SER A 33 -2.01 -9.84 -2.09
N TYR A 34 -3.29 -9.96 -1.71
CA TYR A 34 -3.91 -9.13 -0.69
C TYR A 34 -3.21 -9.24 0.67
N GLN A 35 -2.94 -10.47 1.13
CA GLN A 35 -2.27 -10.70 2.40
C GLN A 35 -0.85 -10.11 2.43
N GLU A 36 -0.08 -10.29 1.36
CA GLU A 36 1.28 -9.76 1.29
C GLU A 36 1.30 -8.23 1.19
N ILE A 37 0.44 -7.63 0.35
CA ILE A 37 0.31 -6.16 0.27
C ILE A 37 -0.13 -5.58 1.62
N TRP A 38 -0.97 -6.30 2.38
CA TRP A 38 -1.41 -5.84 3.70
C TRP A 38 -0.25 -5.80 4.70
N LYS A 39 0.61 -6.83 4.70
CA LYS A 39 1.82 -6.87 5.54
C LYS A 39 2.77 -5.73 5.19
N ILE A 40 3.04 -5.53 3.90
CA ILE A 40 3.89 -4.42 3.41
C ILE A 40 3.30 -3.08 3.85
N ARG A 41 1.99 -2.85 3.68
CA ARG A 41 1.33 -1.63 4.14
C ARG A 41 1.50 -1.40 5.65
N ALA A 42 1.35 -2.45 6.46
CA ALA A 42 1.51 -2.35 7.91
C ALA A 42 2.94 -1.97 8.30
N GLU A 43 3.95 -2.56 7.63
CA GLU A 43 5.36 -2.21 7.81
C GLU A 43 5.63 -0.74 7.45
N ILE A 44 5.12 -0.25 6.31
CA ILE A 44 5.23 1.16 5.92
C ILE A 44 4.50 2.09 6.89
N GLU A 45 3.30 1.71 7.35
CA GLU A 45 2.53 2.50 8.32
C GLU A 45 3.27 2.65 9.66
N TYR A 46 3.92 1.58 10.12
CA TYR A 46 4.79 1.63 11.30
C TYR A 46 5.93 2.63 11.14
N ILE A 47 6.60 2.66 9.97
CA ILE A 47 7.68 3.61 9.66
C ILE A 47 7.15 5.04 9.67
N VAL A 48 6.02 5.30 8.99
CA VAL A 48 5.36 6.61 8.95
C VAL A 48 5.04 7.13 10.35
N ILE A 49 4.48 6.27 11.21
CA ILE A 49 4.15 6.63 12.60
C ILE A 49 5.42 6.91 13.41
N SER A 50 6.44 6.05 13.29
CA SER A 50 7.71 6.20 14.00
C SER A 50 8.40 7.51 13.66
N ILE A 51 8.51 7.84 12.37
CA ILE A 51 9.12 9.10 11.92
C ILE A 51 8.33 10.30 12.41
N LYS A 52 7.00 10.23 12.33
CA LYS A 52 6.11 11.31 12.81
C LYS A 52 6.32 11.58 14.30
N LEU A 53 6.37 10.54 15.13
CA LEU A 53 6.54 10.66 16.58
C LEU A 53 7.94 11.19 16.93
N LEU A 54 8.99 10.67 16.30
CA LEU A 54 10.37 11.08 16.57
C LEU A 54 10.67 12.52 16.15
N ASN A 55 10.00 13.03 15.11
CA ASN A 55 10.25 14.35 14.55
C ASN A 55 9.13 15.37 14.82
N ASN A 56 8.12 15.01 15.62
CA ASN A 56 6.96 15.85 15.94
C ASN A 56 6.29 16.52 14.72
N LEU A 57 6.13 15.76 13.62
CA LEU A 57 5.64 16.30 12.35
C LEU A 57 4.12 16.58 12.38
N ASN A 58 3.72 17.80 12.02
CA ASN A 58 2.31 18.19 11.89
C ASN A 58 1.73 17.78 10.51
N THR A 59 0.65 17.00 10.50
CA THR A 59 0.07 16.36 9.31
C THR A 59 -1.03 17.14 8.59
N GLN A 60 -1.47 18.30 9.11
CA GLN A 60 -2.68 18.98 8.62
C GLN A 60 -2.64 19.40 7.15
N SER A 61 -1.48 19.75 6.59
CA SER A 61 -1.36 20.23 5.20
C SER A 61 -1.14 19.11 4.18
N ILE A 62 -0.32 18.10 4.50
CA ILE A 62 0.01 16.99 3.58
C ILE A 62 -1.20 16.07 3.38
N GLY A 63 -2.00 15.82 4.42
CA GLY A 63 -3.09 14.84 4.34
C GLY A 63 -4.30 15.26 3.49
N LYS A 64 -4.58 16.57 3.34
CA LYS A 64 -5.84 17.03 2.73
C LYS A 64 -5.88 16.86 1.21
N LYS A 65 -4.87 17.40 0.51
CA LYS A 65 -4.76 17.30 -0.96
C LYS A 65 -4.66 15.85 -1.43
N TRP A 66 -3.85 15.06 -0.73
CA TRP A 66 -3.64 13.65 -1.07
C TRP A 66 -4.88 12.78 -0.83
N LYS A 67 -5.69 13.08 0.19
CA LYS A 67 -6.94 12.35 0.45
C LYS A 67 -7.97 12.54 -0.66
N GLU A 68 -8.00 13.72 -1.28
CA GLU A 68 -8.87 14.02 -2.42
C GLU A 68 -8.41 13.25 -3.68
N GLU A 69 -7.13 13.36 -4.05
CA GLU A 69 -6.52 12.62 -5.17
C GLU A 69 -6.63 11.09 -4.99
N PHE A 70 -6.46 10.60 -3.76
CA PHE A 70 -6.63 9.20 -3.39
C PHE A 70 -8.07 8.73 -3.56
N SER A 71 -9.04 9.53 -3.09
CA SER A 71 -10.47 9.20 -3.21
C SER A 71 -10.92 9.13 -4.66
N GLU A 72 -10.37 9.97 -5.53
CA GLU A 72 -10.61 9.91 -6.97
C GLU A 72 -9.97 8.68 -7.61
N THR A 73 -8.72 8.37 -7.26
CA THR A 73 -8.01 7.20 -7.78
C THR A 73 -8.76 5.91 -7.41
N LEU A 74 -9.24 5.77 -6.17
CA LEU A 74 -10.05 4.63 -5.73
C LEU A 74 -11.32 4.43 -6.59
N LYS A 75 -11.97 5.52 -7.02
CA LYS A 75 -13.18 5.43 -7.87
C LYS A 75 -12.87 4.90 -9.28
N GLN A 76 -11.63 5.07 -9.76
CA GLN A 76 -11.24 4.82 -11.15
C GLN A 76 -10.58 3.46 -11.40
N VAL A 77 -10.10 2.76 -10.38
CA VAL A 77 -9.38 1.48 -10.54
C VAL A 77 -10.36 0.30 -10.56
N LYS A 78 -10.69 -0.17 -11.76
CA LYS A 78 -11.52 -1.38 -11.99
C LYS A 78 -10.96 -2.33 -13.05
N ALA A 79 -9.93 -1.91 -13.79
CA ALA A 79 -9.33 -2.67 -14.89
C ALA A 79 -7.92 -3.15 -14.52
N GLU A 80 -7.55 -4.37 -14.91
CA GLU A 80 -6.24 -4.98 -14.58
C GLU A 80 -5.06 -4.09 -15.00
N ARG A 81 -5.12 -3.48 -16.19
CA ARG A 81 -4.09 -2.53 -16.66
C ARG A 81 -3.84 -1.39 -15.66
N LYS A 82 -4.90 -0.87 -15.02
CA LYS A 82 -4.78 0.18 -14.00
C LYS A 82 -4.21 -0.37 -12.69
N ILE A 83 -4.57 -1.61 -12.32
CA ILE A 83 -3.99 -2.27 -11.12
C ILE A 83 -2.47 -2.43 -11.30
N ARG A 84 -2.04 -2.94 -12.47
CA ARG A 84 -0.61 -3.08 -12.80
C ARG A 84 0.12 -1.74 -12.82
N ALA A 85 -0.50 -0.68 -13.34
CA ALA A 85 0.07 0.66 -13.29
C ALA A 85 0.28 1.14 -11.84
N VAL A 86 -0.72 0.97 -10.96
CA VAL A 86 -0.60 1.34 -9.53
C VAL A 86 0.52 0.53 -8.86
N PHE A 87 0.68 -0.76 -9.18
CA PHE A 87 1.82 -1.55 -8.69
C PHE A 87 3.16 -0.97 -9.11
N LEU A 88 3.35 -0.70 -10.40
CA LEU A 88 4.59 -0.14 -10.94
C LEU A 88 4.91 1.23 -10.33
N GLU A 89 3.92 2.11 -10.22
CA GLU A 89 4.06 3.40 -9.53
C GLU A 89 4.45 3.21 -8.05
N THR A 90 3.93 2.18 -7.38
CA THR A 90 4.29 1.89 -5.98
C THR A 90 5.73 1.40 -5.87
N ILE A 91 6.18 0.54 -6.80
CA ILE A 91 7.57 0.06 -6.86
C ILE A 91 8.53 1.23 -7.12
N GLU A 92 8.19 2.14 -8.04
CA GLU A 92 9.00 3.33 -8.31
C GLU A 92 9.14 4.23 -7.07
N LEU A 93 8.11 4.32 -6.21
CA LEU A 93 8.19 5.06 -4.96
C LEU A 93 9.16 4.41 -3.95
N PHE A 94 9.31 3.09 -3.93
CA PHE A 94 10.34 2.43 -3.12
C PHE A 94 11.74 2.82 -3.59
N GLN A 95 11.99 2.79 -4.91
CA GLN A 95 13.28 3.17 -5.49
C GLN A 95 13.64 4.64 -5.20
N LYS A 96 12.63 5.53 -5.12
CA LYS A 96 12.84 6.94 -4.75
C LYS A 96 13.35 7.11 -3.33
N LEU A 97 13.06 6.19 -2.39
CA LEU A 97 13.53 6.30 -1.02
C LEU A 97 15.06 6.21 -0.90
N GLU A 98 15.72 5.46 -1.78
CA GLU A 98 17.19 5.26 -1.74
C GLU A 98 17.98 6.57 -1.91
N ASN A 99 17.39 7.57 -2.55
CA ASN A 99 18.06 8.82 -2.92
C ASN A 99 17.65 10.02 -2.04
N ILE A 100 16.87 9.79 -0.97
CA ILE A 100 16.35 10.88 -0.13
C ILE A 100 17.14 10.97 1.16
N GLU A 101 17.88 12.08 1.31
CA GLU A 101 18.63 12.38 2.52
C GLU A 101 17.80 13.18 3.54
N ASP A 102 16.76 13.88 3.10
CA ASP A 102 15.95 14.74 3.96
C ASP A 102 14.75 13.99 4.58
N ILE A 103 14.64 14.06 5.91
CA ILE A 103 13.63 13.31 6.67
C ILE A 103 12.19 13.68 6.32
N ILE A 104 11.95 14.92 5.86
CA ILE A 104 10.60 15.41 5.52
C ILE A 104 10.15 14.81 4.18
N SER A 105 10.99 14.81 3.15
CA SER A 105 10.69 14.17 1.87
C SER A 105 10.63 12.67 2.02
N PHE A 106 11.50 12.08 2.85
CA PHE A 106 11.44 10.65 3.14
C PHE A 106 10.09 10.29 3.74
N TYR A 107 9.66 11.04 4.77
CA TYR A 107 8.34 10.91 5.36
C TYR A 107 7.20 11.04 4.34
N LYS A 108 7.28 12.03 3.44
CA LYS A 108 6.26 12.23 2.38
C LYS A 108 6.19 11.04 1.44
N ILE A 109 7.32 10.47 1.02
CA ILE A 109 7.32 9.29 0.14
C ILE A 109 6.80 8.06 0.89
N CYS A 110 7.18 7.83 2.15
CA CYS A 110 6.61 6.75 2.96
C CYS A 110 5.08 6.90 3.12
N TRP A 111 4.60 8.14 3.29
CA TRP A 111 3.16 8.42 3.31
C TRP A 111 2.50 8.06 1.97
N MET A 112 3.10 8.46 0.84
CA MET A 112 2.60 8.12 -0.49
C MET A 112 2.57 6.61 -0.74
N LEU A 113 3.60 5.88 -0.30
CA LEU A 113 3.65 4.43 -0.35
C LEU A 113 2.48 3.81 0.41
N LYS A 114 2.23 4.26 1.66
CA LYS A 114 1.09 3.81 2.46
C LYS A 114 -0.23 3.98 1.70
N GLU A 115 -0.45 5.14 1.09
CA GLU A 115 -1.68 5.42 0.33
C GLU A 115 -1.79 4.53 -0.91
N LYS A 116 -0.75 4.40 -1.73
CA LYS A 116 -0.75 3.53 -2.91
C LYS A 116 -0.99 2.06 -2.56
N LEU A 117 -0.36 1.57 -1.48
CA LEU A 117 -0.62 0.22 -0.95
C LEU A 117 -2.08 0.06 -0.49
N THR A 118 -2.70 1.11 0.05
CA THR A 118 -4.12 1.11 0.41
C THR A 118 -5.02 1.04 -0.83
N ILE A 119 -4.65 1.68 -1.94
CA ILE A 119 -5.33 1.51 -3.23
C ILE A 119 -5.22 0.05 -3.68
N LEU A 120 -4.01 -0.50 -3.67
CA LEU A 120 -3.76 -1.89 -4.04
C LEU A 120 -4.64 -2.86 -3.24
N LEU A 121 -4.71 -2.72 -1.91
CA LEU A 121 -5.59 -3.55 -1.08
C LEU A 121 -7.07 -3.48 -1.46
N ASN A 122 -7.57 -2.30 -1.81
CA ASN A 122 -8.96 -2.15 -2.20
C ASN A 122 -9.27 -2.81 -3.54
N VAL A 123 -8.31 -2.81 -4.47
CA VAL A 123 -8.51 -3.35 -5.83
C VAL A 123 -8.23 -4.84 -5.92
N VAL A 124 -7.29 -5.35 -5.11
CA VAL A 124 -6.99 -6.79 -4.97
C VAL A 124 -7.79 -7.44 -3.84
N LYS A 125 -8.83 -6.79 -3.34
CA LYS A 125 -9.65 -7.33 -2.26
C LYS A 125 -10.28 -8.67 -2.69
N PRO A 126 -10.17 -9.75 -1.87
CA PRO A 126 -10.78 -11.03 -2.19
C PRO A 126 -12.28 -10.86 -2.43
N LYS A 127 -12.77 -11.33 -3.58
CA LYS A 127 -14.21 -11.40 -3.85
C LYS A 127 -14.78 -12.57 -3.05
N ILE A 128 -15.24 -12.29 -1.83
CA ILE A 128 -16.04 -13.26 -1.09
C ILE A 128 -17.33 -13.44 -1.90
N LYS A 129 -17.51 -14.60 -2.55
CA LYS A 129 -18.82 -15.01 -3.05
C LYS A 129 -19.69 -15.21 -1.80
N ILE A 130 -20.55 -14.23 -1.52
CA ILE A 130 -21.66 -14.45 -0.59
C ILE A 130 -22.54 -15.49 -1.30
N GLU A 131 -22.47 -16.75 -0.87
CA GLU A 131 -23.45 -17.74 -1.25
C GLU A 131 -24.81 -17.19 -0.83
N LYS A 132 -25.67 -16.89 -1.81
CA LYS A 132 -27.07 -16.63 -1.52
C LYS A 132 -27.59 -17.90 -0.85
N ARG A 133 -27.88 -17.83 0.46
CA ARG A 133 -28.67 -18.86 1.12
C ARG A 133 -30.01 -18.87 0.41
N ASP A 134 -30.21 -19.86 -0.47
CA ASP A 134 -31.51 -20.16 -1.02
C ASP A 134 -32.47 -20.39 0.14
N GLY A 135 -33.47 -19.50 0.23
CA GLY A 135 -34.52 -19.59 1.21
C GLY A 135 -35.33 -20.85 0.98
N LYS A 136 -35.00 -21.92 1.70
CA LYS A 136 -35.98 -22.98 1.98
C LYS A 136 -37.04 -22.41 2.92
N LYS A 137 -38.09 -21.81 2.35
CA LYS A 137 -39.40 -21.78 2.99
C LYS A 137 -39.93 -23.21 2.92
N ASN A 138 -39.86 -23.94 4.02
CA ASN A 138 -40.57 -25.21 4.16
C ASN A 138 -42.07 -24.89 4.16
N GLN A 139 -42.76 -25.56 3.24
CA GLN A 139 -44.20 -25.82 3.27
C GLN A 139 -44.55 -26.71 4.45
#